data_AF-A0A7Y6PNC0-F1
#
_entry.id   AF-A0A7Y6PNC0-F1
#
_cell.length_a   1.000
_cell.length_b   1.000
_cell.length_c   1.000
_cell.angle_alpha   90.00
_cell.angle_beta   90.00
_cell.angle_gamma   90.00
#
_symmetry.space_group_name_H-M   'P 1'
#
loop_
_entity.id
_entity.type
_entity.pdbx_description
1 polymer ?
#
loop_
_entity_poly.entity_id
_entity_poly.type
_entity_poly.pdbx_seq_one_letter_code
_entity_poly.pdbx_strand_id
1 'polypeptide(L)'
;MWSRIVIMLALASCSHPAPRHPTIMLSESRSLNERTAVGQARVFATPSVHSRLAGARAWLAIAKALAQTPAGAYQAALRGITELGPDYAALHVRDETIEKVWIAKDLFDEQKDQDAAELLTRLLGSRIKMYERRYATEVE
;
A
#
# COMPACT_ATOMS: atom_id res chain seq x y z
N MET A 1 41.67 -25.36 -22.66
CA MET A 1 42.08 -26.12 -21.46
C MET A 1 41.12 -25.83 -20.34
N TRP A 2 40.30 -26.80 -19.96
CA TRP A 2 39.24 -26.67 -18.95
C TRP A 2 39.77 -27.22 -17.63
N SER A 3 39.68 -26.46 -16.53
CA SER A 3 39.92 -26.98 -15.18
C SER A 3 38.61 -26.96 -14.39
N ARG A 4 38.08 -28.16 -14.19
CA ARG A 4 36.98 -28.49 -13.28
C ARG A 4 37.55 -28.58 -11.87
N ILE A 5 36.96 -27.87 -10.90
CA ILE A 5 37.10 -28.22 -9.49
C ILE A 5 35.72 -28.65 -8.98
N VAL A 6 35.64 -29.95 -8.72
CA VAL A 6 34.60 -30.64 -7.98
C VAL A 6 35.02 -30.60 -6.52
N ILE A 7 34.16 -30.10 -5.62
CA ILE A 7 34.29 -30.40 -4.19
C ILE A 7 32.99 -31.07 -3.73
N MET A 8 33.18 -32.29 -3.25
CA MET A 8 32.19 -33.18 -2.68
C MET A 8 31.65 -32.67 -1.34
N LEU A 9 30.33 -32.79 -1.24
CA LEU A 9 29.53 -33.25 -0.10
C LEU A 9 30.28 -33.76 1.16
N ALA A 10 29.86 -33.28 2.33
CA ALA A 10 29.84 -34.08 3.56
C ALA A 10 28.65 -33.66 4.44
N LEU A 11 27.64 -34.53 4.47
CA LEU A 11 26.58 -34.58 5.48
C LEU A 11 27.13 -35.27 6.72
N ALA A 12 26.93 -34.69 7.91
CA ALA A 12 27.00 -35.43 9.17
C ALA A 12 25.88 -34.95 10.09
N SER A 13 24.95 -35.87 10.32
CA SER A 13 23.82 -35.79 11.24
C SER A 13 24.23 -36.27 12.64
N CYS A 14 23.31 -36.15 13.61
CA CYS A 14 23.35 -36.61 15.01
C CYS A 14 24.00 -35.58 15.99
N SER A 15 23.44 -35.22 17.16
CA SER A 15 22.48 -35.89 18.04
C SER A 15 21.77 -34.87 18.96
N HIS A 16 20.48 -35.07 19.19
CA HIS A 16 19.73 -34.52 20.33
C HIS A 16 20.19 -35.16 21.65
N PRO A 17 20.14 -34.43 22.77
CA PRO A 17 19.29 -34.92 23.86
C PRO A 17 18.50 -33.83 24.60
N ALA A 18 17.29 -34.19 25.06
CA ALA A 18 16.52 -33.54 26.11
C ALA A 18 15.94 -34.66 27.02
N PRO A 19 15.31 -34.40 28.19
CA PRO A 19 15.47 -33.36 29.21
C PRO A 19 15.62 -33.97 30.65
N ARG A 20 15.93 -33.17 31.68
CA ARG A 20 15.58 -33.46 33.10
C ARG A 20 15.22 -32.16 33.84
N HIS A 21 14.00 -32.12 34.40
CA HIS A 21 13.37 -31.07 35.22
C HIS A 21 14.04 -30.92 36.62
N PRO A 22 13.48 -30.18 37.59
CA PRO A 22 13.07 -28.77 37.64
C PRO A 22 13.76 -28.05 38.83
N THR A 23 14.25 -26.82 38.66
CA THR A 23 14.56 -25.97 39.84
C THR A 23 13.40 -25.04 40.09
N ILE A 24 12.54 -25.46 41.01
CA ILE A 24 11.58 -24.61 41.70
C ILE A 24 12.39 -23.65 42.58
N MET A 25 12.48 -22.38 42.18
CA MET A 25 12.78 -21.26 43.08
C MET A 25 11.48 -20.49 43.27
N LEU A 26 10.65 -20.97 44.19
CA LEU A 26 9.60 -20.20 44.83
C LEU A 26 10.27 -19.28 45.85
N SER A 27 10.49 -18.02 45.49
CA SER A 27 10.47 -16.93 46.46
C SER A 27 9.29 -16.02 46.11
N GLU A 28 8.15 -16.37 46.67
CA GLU A 28 6.92 -15.61 46.60
C GLU A 28 6.93 -14.57 47.73
N SER A 29 6.92 -13.28 47.41
CA SER A 29 6.01 -12.30 48.04
C SER A 29 6.09 -10.90 47.40
N ARG A 30 5.16 -10.70 46.46
CA ARG A 30 4.23 -9.55 46.35
C ARG A 30 4.81 -8.13 46.29
N SER A 31 4.67 -7.51 45.12
CA SER A 31 3.93 -6.25 45.04
C SER A 31 3.25 -6.12 43.68
N LEU A 32 1.95 -5.85 43.73
CA LEU A 32 1.06 -5.62 42.60
C LEU A 32 1.54 -4.43 41.76
N ASN A 33 1.80 -4.67 40.47
CA ASN A 33 1.54 -3.69 39.43
C ASN A 33 0.89 -4.41 38.25
N GLU A 34 -0.35 -4.83 38.49
CA GLU A 34 -1.35 -4.87 37.42
C GLU A 34 -1.46 -3.45 36.85
N ARG A 35 -0.93 -3.23 35.64
CA ARG A 35 -1.48 -2.25 34.69
C ARG A 35 -0.88 -2.47 33.32
N THR A 36 -1.64 -3.25 32.56
CA THR A 36 -1.88 -3.06 31.14
C THR A 36 -0.69 -3.35 30.22
N ALA A 37 -0.54 -4.61 29.84
CA ALA A 37 -0.08 -4.92 28.49
C ALA A 37 -1.10 -4.33 27.51
N VAL A 38 -0.94 -3.05 27.16
CA VAL A 38 -1.63 -2.44 26.03
C VAL A 38 -1.03 -3.12 24.80
N GLY A 39 -1.64 -4.22 24.38
CA GLY A 39 -1.50 -4.68 23.02
C GLY A 39 -1.86 -3.49 22.14
N GLN A 40 -0.87 -2.89 21.49
CA GLN A 40 -1.10 -1.88 20.47
C GLN A 40 -1.75 -2.59 19.29
N ALA A 41 -3.06 -2.83 19.40
CA ALA A 41 -3.90 -2.95 18.23
C ALA A 41 -3.73 -1.61 17.50
N ARG A 42 -2.90 -1.60 16.45
CA ARG A 42 -2.95 -0.53 15.45
C ARG A 42 -4.36 -0.61 14.86
N VAL A 43 -5.28 0.13 15.46
CA VAL A 43 -6.56 0.42 14.84
C VAL A 43 -6.19 1.29 13.65
N PHE A 44 -6.12 0.68 12.46
CA PHE A 44 -6.01 1.43 11.22
C PHE A 44 -7.31 2.21 11.08
N ALA A 45 -7.32 3.44 11.59
CA ALA A 45 -8.46 4.33 11.43
C ALA A 45 -8.68 4.54 9.93
N THR A 46 -9.89 4.24 9.47
CA THR A 46 -10.29 4.55 8.09
C THR A 46 -10.12 6.05 7.89
N PRO A 47 -9.33 6.50 6.89
CA PRO A 47 -9.12 7.92 6.69
C PRO A 47 -10.44 8.63 6.41
N SER A 48 -10.60 9.82 7.00
CA SER A 48 -11.79 10.64 6.81
C SER A 48 -11.98 11.06 5.35
N VAL A 49 -13.19 11.50 5.01
CA VAL A 49 -13.52 12.01 3.67
C VAL A 49 -12.56 13.14 3.26
N HIS A 50 -12.30 14.09 4.16
CA HIS A 50 -11.33 15.16 3.91
C HIS A 50 -9.91 14.66 3.68
N SER A 51 -9.43 13.72 4.50
CA SER A 51 -8.06 13.21 4.38
C SER A 51 -7.83 12.51 3.04
N ARG A 52 -8.79 11.69 2.60
CA ARG A 52 -8.73 11.03 1.28
C ARG A 52 -8.73 12.04 0.15
N LEU A 53 -9.62 13.04 0.21
CA LEU A 53 -9.69 14.09 -0.82
C LEU A 53 -8.41 14.93 -0.86
N ALA A 54 -7.88 15.34 0.30
CA ALA A 54 -6.64 16.10 0.40
C ALA A 54 -5.44 15.30 -0.14
N GLY A 55 -5.33 14.02 0.24
CA GLY A 55 -4.31 13.11 -0.25
C GLY A 55 -4.37 12.95 -1.77
N ALA A 56 -5.56 12.70 -2.33
CA ALA A 56 -5.75 12.57 -3.77
C ALA A 56 -5.40 13.86 -4.53
N ARG A 57 -5.78 15.04 -4.00
CA ARG A 57 -5.41 16.34 -4.57
C ARG A 57 -3.90 16.57 -4.53
N ALA A 58 -3.23 16.19 -3.44
CA ALA A 58 -1.77 16.26 -3.33
C ALA A 58 -1.09 15.38 -4.37
N TRP A 59 -1.54 14.12 -4.53
CA TRP A 59 -1.02 13.22 -5.56
C TRP A 59 -1.28 13.72 -6.98
N LEU A 60 -2.43 14.33 -7.25
CA LEU A 60 -2.70 14.96 -8.54
C LEU A 60 -1.73 16.13 -8.82
N ALA A 61 -1.45 16.95 -7.81
CA ALA A 61 -0.48 18.04 -7.94
C ALA A 61 0.93 17.50 -8.22
N ILE A 62 1.36 16.44 -7.53
CA ILE A 62 2.64 15.76 -7.77
C ILE A 62 2.68 15.20 -9.20
N ALA A 63 1.64 14.50 -9.65
CA ALA A 63 1.59 13.93 -11.00
C ALA A 63 1.75 15.01 -12.08
N LYS A 64 1.08 16.16 -11.92
CA LYS A 64 1.23 17.31 -12.83
C LYS A 64 2.62 17.94 -12.79
N ALA A 65 3.23 18.05 -11.61
CA ALA A 65 4.59 18.59 -11.46
C ALA A 65 5.63 17.66 -12.11
N LEU A 66 5.38 16.36 -12.12
CA LEU A 66 6.22 15.32 -12.73
C LEU A 66 5.92 15.07 -14.22
N ALA A 67 5.20 15.97 -14.92
CA ALA A 67 4.81 15.76 -16.32
C ALA A 67 5.99 15.52 -17.28
N GLN A 68 7.20 16.02 -16.95
CA GLN A 68 8.42 15.78 -17.72
C GLN A 68 9.11 14.45 -17.39
N THR A 69 8.59 13.71 -16.42
CA THR A 69 9.06 12.39 -15.98
C THR A 69 7.87 11.42 -16.00
N PRO A 70 7.49 10.89 -17.18
CA PRO A 70 6.19 10.25 -17.37
C PRO A 70 5.95 9.05 -16.45
N ALA A 71 6.96 8.20 -16.24
CA ALA A 71 6.85 7.09 -15.29
C ALA A 71 6.57 7.56 -13.84
N GLY A 72 7.18 8.68 -13.42
CA GLY A 72 6.91 9.28 -12.12
C GLY A 72 5.48 9.84 -12.02
N ALA A 73 5.01 10.52 -13.06
CA ALA A 73 3.65 11.03 -13.14
C ALA A 73 2.60 9.90 -13.12
N TYR A 74 2.86 8.80 -13.86
CA TYR A 74 2.04 7.58 -13.85
C TYR A 74 1.89 7.01 -12.42
N GLN A 75 3.02 6.80 -11.73
CA GLN A 75 3.02 6.25 -10.37
C GLN A 75 2.31 7.17 -9.37
N ALA A 76 2.55 8.48 -9.46
CA ALA A 76 1.87 9.47 -8.61
C ALA A 76 0.36 9.48 -8.84
N ALA A 77 -0.09 9.45 -10.10
CA ALA A 77 -1.51 9.40 -10.44
C ALA A 77 -2.18 8.10 -9.96
N LEU A 78 -1.53 6.95 -10.15
CA LEU A 78 -2.00 5.65 -9.67
C LEU A 78 -2.12 5.62 -8.13
N ARG A 79 -1.15 6.23 -7.43
CA ARG A 79 -1.19 6.36 -5.98
C ARG A 79 -2.36 7.24 -5.53
N GLY A 80 -2.62 8.36 -6.20
CA GLY A 80 -3.77 9.21 -5.93
C GLY A 80 -5.12 8.51 -6.17
N ILE A 81 -5.22 7.70 -7.21
CA ILE A 81 -6.39 6.84 -7.51
C ILE A 81 -6.65 5.86 -6.37
N THR A 82 -5.58 5.29 -5.80
CA THR A 82 -5.64 4.34 -4.68
C THR A 82 -6.02 5.05 -3.39
N GLU A 83 -5.39 6.19 -3.10
CA GLU A 83 -5.63 7.02 -1.92
C GLU A 83 -7.10 7.47 -1.80
N LEU A 84 -7.70 7.89 -2.92
CA LEU A 84 -9.10 8.29 -2.95
C LEU A 84 -10.05 7.12 -2.63
N GLY A 85 -9.67 5.90 -3.02
CA GLY A 85 -10.44 4.68 -2.79
C GLY A 85 -11.72 4.59 -3.64
N PRO A 86 -12.44 3.45 -3.61
CA PRO A 86 -13.56 3.17 -4.51
C PRO A 86 -14.83 3.99 -4.22
N ASP A 87 -14.90 4.63 -3.07
CA ASP A 87 -16.09 5.34 -2.59
C ASP A 87 -16.12 6.79 -3.06
N TYR A 88 -16.17 7.00 -4.39
CA TYR A 88 -16.03 8.35 -4.99
C TYR A 88 -17.17 8.75 -5.94
N ALA A 89 -18.02 7.80 -6.34
CA ALA A 89 -19.12 8.02 -7.28
C ALA A 89 -20.43 7.46 -6.72
N ALA A 90 -21.57 8.06 -7.04
CA ALA A 90 -22.88 7.53 -6.62
C ALA A 90 -23.15 6.15 -7.28
N LEU A 91 -23.99 5.33 -6.65
CA LEU A 91 -24.27 3.93 -7.04
C LEU A 91 -24.72 3.74 -8.50
N HIS A 92 -25.30 4.76 -9.13
CA HIS A 92 -25.83 4.68 -10.50
C HIS A 92 -24.89 5.21 -11.58
N VAL A 93 -23.67 5.61 -11.22
CA VAL A 93 -22.69 6.06 -12.21
C VAL A 93 -21.95 4.86 -12.76
N ARG A 94 -21.94 4.70 -14.08
CA ARG A 94 -21.09 3.71 -14.75
C ARG A 94 -19.62 4.05 -14.46
N ASP A 95 -18.95 3.17 -13.73
CA ASP A 95 -17.55 3.30 -13.37
C ASP A 95 -16.66 2.45 -14.29
N GLU A 96 -15.86 3.12 -15.11
CA GLU A 96 -14.86 2.50 -16.01
C GLU A 96 -13.42 2.66 -15.47
N THR A 97 -13.26 2.98 -14.19
CA THR A 97 -11.95 3.23 -13.57
C THR A 97 -11.06 2.02 -13.65
N ILE A 98 -11.58 0.83 -13.35
CA ILE A 98 -10.80 -0.42 -13.42
C ILE A 98 -10.31 -0.64 -14.84
N GLU A 99 -11.19 -0.54 -15.83
CA GLU A 99 -10.85 -0.69 -17.25
C GLU A 99 -9.78 0.33 -17.69
N LYS A 100 -9.93 1.60 -17.31
CA LYS A 100 -8.95 2.65 -17.64
C LYS A 100 -7.60 2.48 -16.93
N VAL A 101 -7.59 1.91 -15.73
CA VAL A 101 -6.34 1.55 -15.02
C VAL A 101 -5.63 0.40 -15.74
N TRP A 102 -6.36 -0.61 -16.21
CA TRP A 102 -5.78 -1.68 -17.03
C TRP A 102 -5.21 -1.16 -18.34
N ILE A 103 -5.96 -0.33 -19.07
CA ILE A 103 -5.49 0.31 -20.31
C ILE A 103 -4.21 1.12 -20.04
N ALA A 104 -4.17 1.91 -18.96
CA ALA A 104 -2.99 2.67 -18.61
C ALA A 104 -1.79 1.79 -18.27
N LYS A 105 -2.03 0.66 -17.59
CA LYS A 105 -0.99 -0.33 -17.29
C LYS A 105 -0.44 -0.95 -18.58
N ASP A 106 -1.30 -1.33 -19.51
CA ASP A 106 -0.88 -1.91 -20.79
C ASP A 106 -0.04 -0.89 -21.60
N LEU A 107 -0.47 0.38 -21.63
CA LEU A 107 0.33 1.46 -22.24
C LEU A 107 1.70 1.61 -21.57
N PHE A 108 1.78 1.53 -20.25
CA PHE A 108 3.04 1.61 -19.51
C PHE A 108 3.96 0.42 -19.82
N ASP A 109 3.41 -0.79 -19.87
CA ASP A 109 4.16 -2.00 -20.21
C ASP A 109 4.68 -1.97 -21.67
N GLU A 110 3.95 -1.31 -22.58
CA GLU A 110 4.34 -1.03 -23.96
C GLU A 110 5.34 0.14 -24.10
N GLN A 111 5.87 0.69 -23.00
CA GLN A 111 6.78 1.85 -22.96
C GLN A 111 6.17 3.14 -23.51
N LYS A 112 4.83 3.26 -23.48
CA LYS A 112 4.08 4.48 -23.81
C LYS A 112 3.75 5.26 -22.54
N ASP A 113 4.78 5.52 -21.73
CA ASP A 113 4.65 6.08 -20.38
C ASP A 113 3.92 7.42 -20.33
N GLN A 114 4.11 8.27 -21.36
CA GLN A 114 3.43 9.55 -21.48
C GLN A 114 1.91 9.38 -21.58
N ASP A 115 1.45 8.52 -22.49
CA ASP A 115 0.03 8.27 -22.70
C ASP A 115 -0.60 7.64 -21.45
N ALA A 116 0.11 6.69 -20.83
CA ALA A 116 -0.30 6.07 -19.58
C ALA A 116 -0.45 7.10 -18.44
N ALA A 117 0.54 7.97 -18.27
CA ALA A 117 0.56 9.01 -17.25
C ALA A 117 -0.55 10.04 -17.46
N GLU A 118 -0.77 10.48 -18.70
CA GLU A 118 -1.83 11.42 -19.04
C GLU A 118 -3.21 10.83 -18.78
N LEU A 119 -3.43 9.56 -19.17
CA LEU A 119 -4.69 8.85 -18.94
C LEU A 119 -5.01 8.79 -17.43
N LEU A 120 -4.06 8.33 -16.61
CA LEU A 120 -4.28 8.24 -15.15
C LEU A 120 -4.44 9.61 -14.49
N THR A 121 -3.69 10.63 -14.93
CA THR A 121 -3.79 11.98 -14.38
C THR A 121 -5.17 12.59 -14.65
N ARG A 122 -5.70 12.43 -15.87
CA ARG A 122 -7.05 12.86 -16.24
C ARG A 122 -8.12 12.08 -15.47
N LEU A 123 -7.93 10.77 -15.32
CA LEU A 123 -8.81 9.90 -14.55
C LEU A 123 -8.88 10.33 -13.07
N LEU A 124 -7.73 10.52 -12.42
CA LEU A 124 -7.65 11.00 -11.04
C LEU A 124 -8.36 12.35 -10.87
N GLY A 125 -8.11 13.30 -11.78
CA GLY A 125 -8.78 14.60 -11.75
C GLY A 125 -10.31 14.50 -11.88
N SER A 126 -10.81 13.57 -12.70
CA SER A 126 -12.25 13.31 -12.83
C SER A 126 -12.83 12.69 -11.56
N ARG A 127 -12.13 11.72 -10.96
CA ARG A 127 -12.57 11.07 -9.72
C ARG A 127 -12.60 12.03 -8.54
N ILE A 128 -11.64 12.94 -8.42
CA ILE A 128 -11.64 14.00 -7.40
C ILE A 128 -12.90 14.86 -7.53
N LYS A 129 -13.25 15.32 -8.74
CA LYS A 129 -14.47 16.10 -8.97
C LYS A 129 -15.75 15.33 -8.62
N MET A 130 -15.78 14.03 -8.89
CA MET A 130 -16.93 13.19 -8.53
C MET A 130 -17.03 13.00 -7.02
N TYR A 131 -15.89 12.80 -6.35
CA TYR A 131 -15.80 12.68 -4.90
C TYR A 131 -16.32 13.95 -4.22
N GLU A 132 -15.85 15.12 -4.66
CA GLU A 132 -16.31 16.43 -4.17
C GLU A 132 -17.82 16.59 -4.33
N ARG A 133 -18.38 16.24 -5.49
CA ARG A 133 -19.83 16.30 -5.72
C ARG A 133 -20.61 15.34 -4.82
N ARG A 134 -20.08 14.13 -4.61
CA ARG A 134 -20.74 13.11 -3.78
C ARG A 134 -20.78 13.53 -2.31
N TYR A 135 -19.72 14.14 -1.81
CA TYR A 135 -19.57 14.54 -0.41
C TYR A 135 -19.72 16.06 -0.20
N ALA A 136 -20.42 16.77 -1.10
CA ALA A 136 -20.48 18.24 -1.09
C ALA A 136 -20.86 18.83 0.29
N THR A 137 -21.81 18.20 0.99
CA THR A 137 -22.25 18.61 2.34
C THR A 137 -21.23 18.38 3.44
N GLU A 138 -20.20 17.58 3.18
CA GLU A 138 -19.14 17.24 4.13
C GLU A 138 -17.83 17.96 3.82
N VAL A 139 -17.58 18.39 2.57
CA VAL A 139 -16.28 18.94 2.14
C VAL A 139 -16.25 20.43 1.80
N GLU A 140 -17.40 21.12 1.87
CA GLU A 140 -17.53 22.58 1.80
C GLU A 140 -17.24 23.24 3.16
#